data_AF-A0A926WJQ3-F1
#
_entry.id   AF-A0A926WJQ3-F1
#
_cell.length_a   1.000
_cell.length_b   1.000
_cell.length_c   1.000
_cell.angle_alpha   90.00
_cell.angle_beta   90.00
_cell.angle_gamma   90.00
#
_symmetry.space_group_name_H-M   'P 1'
#
loop_
_entity.id
_entity.type
_entity.pdbx_description
1 polymer ?
#
loop_
_entity_poly.entity_id
_entity_poly.type
_entity_poly.pdbx_seq_one_letter_code
_entity_poly.pdbx_strand_id
1 'polypeptide(L)'
;MTQAQGFREALADIQATAQQELDQYIHRQADDIAPFAVTYSFDYQQFTDPALQNKAKTTLVNFLGFVRQTFDGILASGKALQEIYNDCLAVCPHGKQVFNTWLSSADFGASRYIASSAMKIYTWFEGLPERIQRLVKEKVQNWSVAALRQLTKVAHHLVEELVGSGKKTAAQIKSTSGKTATSTKATNSNSIPSNHEQTDIPKFALGVRVVVVDGEWEGYKGIITAKWELNGNESWWVLLDHTVSQGSFTKTLFKPAQIQPEIIIAKRGSRNHLQETFTAQQVEEKIAEALAQREREKAEEELGRFVEIRDAALKAAAEELKAAAQHSQKIAQEKEKLIEKLIDTEKQLAAVQNIFIKNQQLEQRVAELEKSLEEANQSGWHNTFSKQAVKVVNSELEKTIAPLMSEVERLNAVVVSQEQELAQLQNVNDMQQAELQKFVNLVNDTDEINLSQAEMSEQFMKIKNWVQQDMKID
;
A
#
# COMPACT_ATOMS: atom_id res chain seq x y z
N MET A 1 9.59 58.33 -18.50
CA MET A 1 10.17 56.98 -18.35
C MET A 1 11.02 56.69 -19.55
N THR A 2 12.26 56.26 -19.35
CA THR A 2 13.13 55.84 -20.46
C THR A 2 12.72 54.46 -20.95
N GLN A 3 12.98 54.14 -22.22
CA GLN A 3 12.65 52.84 -22.83
C GLN A 3 13.23 51.64 -22.03
N ALA A 4 14.36 51.85 -21.35
CA ALA A 4 14.98 50.86 -20.46
C ALA A 4 14.20 50.62 -19.16
N GLN A 5 13.41 51.59 -18.71
CA GLN A 5 12.61 51.50 -17.47
C GLN A 5 11.34 50.69 -17.70
N GLY A 6 10.66 50.89 -18.84
CA GLY A 6 9.52 50.06 -19.25
C GLY A 6 9.91 48.60 -19.51
N PHE A 7 11.13 48.35 -20.01
CA PHE A 7 11.61 46.98 -20.19
C PHE A 7 11.86 46.25 -18.86
N ARG A 8 12.32 46.95 -17.81
CA ARG A 8 12.51 46.35 -16.48
C ARG A 8 11.20 46.05 -15.78
N GLU A 9 10.21 46.93 -15.88
CA GLU A 9 8.87 46.69 -15.34
C GLU A 9 8.20 45.50 -16.03
N ALA A 10 8.27 45.43 -17.37
CA ALA A 10 7.74 44.30 -18.13
C ALA A 10 8.43 42.97 -17.74
N LEU A 11 9.75 42.98 -17.52
CA LEU A 11 10.48 41.76 -17.13
C LEU A 11 10.13 41.32 -15.70
N ALA A 12 9.90 42.26 -14.79
CA ALA A 12 9.48 41.98 -13.42
C ALA A 12 8.06 41.39 -13.39
N ASP A 13 7.13 41.92 -14.18
CA ASP A 13 5.77 41.39 -14.31
C ASP A 13 5.74 39.99 -14.92
N ILE A 14 6.55 39.75 -15.96
CA ILE A 14 6.69 38.41 -16.56
C ILE A 14 7.24 37.42 -15.53
N GLN A 15 8.25 37.82 -14.76
CA GLN A 15 8.84 36.97 -13.72
C GLN A 15 7.86 36.69 -12.57
N ALA A 16 7.08 37.69 -12.14
CA ALA A 16 6.06 37.53 -11.11
C ALA A 16 4.93 36.60 -11.58
N THR A 17 4.49 36.75 -12.83
CA THR A 17 3.45 35.90 -13.44
C THR A 17 3.93 34.45 -13.57
N ALA A 18 5.16 34.24 -14.06
CA ALA A 18 5.74 32.90 -14.17
C ALA A 18 5.92 32.21 -12.80
N GLN A 19 6.27 32.97 -11.76
CA GLN A 19 6.37 32.44 -10.40
C GLN A 19 4.99 32.03 -9.86
N GLN A 20 3.96 32.84 -10.10
CA GLN A 20 2.58 32.54 -9.70
C GLN A 20 2.01 31.31 -10.42
N GLU A 21 2.27 31.18 -11.73
CA GLU A 21 1.87 30.00 -12.50
C GLU A 21 2.58 28.72 -12.01
N LEU A 22 3.87 28.83 -11.66
CA LEU A 22 4.63 27.72 -11.08
C LEU A 22 4.06 27.29 -9.71
N ASP A 23 3.74 28.24 -8.83
CA ASP A 23 3.14 27.95 -7.53
C ASP A 23 1.74 27.30 -7.68
N GLN A 24 0.93 27.77 -8.64
CA GLN A 24 -0.36 27.15 -8.96
C GLN A 24 -0.21 25.74 -9.55
N TYR A 25 0.79 25.51 -10.39
CA TYR A 25 1.10 24.18 -10.94
C TYR A 25 1.56 23.22 -9.84
N ILE A 26 2.40 23.67 -8.91
CA ILE A 26 2.84 22.89 -7.74
C ILE A 26 1.64 22.51 -6.86
N HIS A 27 0.72 23.44 -6.60
CA HIS A 27 -0.51 23.13 -5.85
C HIS A 27 -1.43 22.14 -6.57
N ARG A 28 -1.64 22.27 -7.88
CA ARG A 28 -2.42 21.27 -8.65
C ARG A 28 -1.77 19.89 -8.65
N GLN A 29 -0.45 19.83 -8.82
CA GLN A 29 0.29 18.56 -8.77
C GLN A 29 0.25 17.93 -7.37
N ALA A 30 0.21 18.74 -6.30
CA ALA A 30 0.07 18.23 -4.94
C ALA A 30 -1.30 17.58 -4.70
N ASP A 31 -2.36 18.06 -5.37
CA ASP A 31 -3.71 17.49 -5.29
C ASP A 31 -3.89 16.26 -6.21
N ASP A 32 -3.14 16.17 -7.31
CA ASP A 32 -3.21 15.06 -8.30
C ASP A 32 -2.33 13.84 -7.96
N ILE A 33 -1.42 13.95 -6.98
CA ILE A 33 -0.77 12.76 -6.40
C ILE A 33 -1.82 12.07 -5.54
N ALA A 34 -2.45 11.02 -6.09
CA ALA A 34 -3.43 10.20 -5.38
C ALA A 34 -3.01 10.02 -3.91
N PRO A 35 -3.79 10.52 -2.94
CA PRO A 35 -3.38 10.50 -1.56
C PRO A 35 -3.16 9.04 -1.21
N PHE A 36 -1.93 8.70 -0.82
CA PHE A 36 -1.68 7.42 -0.15
C PHE A 36 -2.77 7.32 0.90
N ALA A 37 -3.66 6.34 0.79
CA ALA A 37 -4.73 6.16 1.76
C ALA A 37 -4.05 5.76 3.08
N VAL A 38 -3.67 6.77 3.87
CA VAL A 38 -3.03 6.58 5.17
C VAL A 38 -4.13 6.08 6.09
N THR A 39 -4.15 4.78 6.34
CA THR A 39 -4.93 4.21 7.43
C THR A 39 -4.35 4.70 8.75
N TYR A 40 -5.12 5.54 9.44
CA TYR A 40 -4.79 6.06 10.77
C TYR A 40 -5.15 5.02 11.83
N SER A 41 -4.15 4.57 12.58
CA SER A 41 -4.24 3.70 13.75
C SER A 41 -4.23 4.47 15.07
N PHE A 42 -3.73 5.71 15.08
CA PHE A 42 -3.81 6.57 16.26
C PHE A 42 -5.23 7.10 16.45
N ASP A 43 -5.69 7.15 17.70
CA ASP A 43 -6.95 7.82 18.05
C ASP A 43 -6.74 9.34 18.06
N TYR A 44 -7.01 9.97 16.92
CA TYR A 44 -6.89 11.43 16.77
C TYR A 44 -7.84 12.22 17.69
N GLN A 45 -8.87 11.59 18.28
CA GLN A 45 -9.73 12.28 19.26
C GLN A 45 -8.97 12.65 20.54
N GLN A 46 -7.79 12.07 20.79
CA GLN A 46 -6.90 12.48 21.88
C GLN A 46 -6.34 13.90 21.71
N PHE A 47 -6.31 14.44 20.50
CA PHE A 47 -6.08 15.88 20.31
C PHE A 47 -7.40 16.62 20.57
N THR A 48 -7.47 17.37 21.66
CA THR A 48 -8.72 18.01 22.13
C THR A 48 -9.30 19.01 21.12
N ASP A 49 -8.45 19.64 20.32
CA ASP A 49 -8.84 20.62 19.30
C ASP A 49 -8.94 19.99 17.90
N PRO A 50 -10.10 20.08 17.21
CA PRO A 50 -10.24 19.63 15.83
C PRO A 50 -9.24 20.26 14.84
N ALA A 51 -8.82 21.52 15.05
CA ALA A 51 -7.83 22.14 14.18
C ALA A 51 -6.46 21.46 14.34
N LEU A 52 -6.07 21.15 15.58
CA LEU A 52 -4.86 20.38 15.88
C LEU A 52 -4.91 18.94 15.32
N GLN A 53 -6.08 18.29 15.35
CA GLN A 53 -6.28 16.98 14.71
C GLN A 53 -5.97 17.04 13.21
N ASN A 54 -6.55 18.02 12.51
CA ASN A 54 -6.34 18.21 11.09
C ASN A 54 -4.88 18.56 10.79
N LYS A 55 -4.27 19.46 11.59
CA LYS A 55 -2.85 19.81 11.48
C LYS A 55 -1.95 18.58 11.64
N ALA A 56 -2.25 17.69 12.59
CA ALA A 56 -1.52 16.45 12.81
C ALA A 56 -1.67 15.46 11.63
N LYS A 57 -2.88 15.28 11.09
CA LYS A 57 -3.13 14.44 9.91
C LYS A 57 -2.38 14.96 8.69
N THR A 58 -2.53 16.25 8.36
CA THR A 58 -1.85 16.87 7.22
C THR A 58 -0.33 16.82 7.37
N THR A 59 0.19 17.08 8.57
CA THR A 59 1.63 17.00 8.83
C THR A 59 2.15 15.57 8.65
N LEU A 60 1.40 14.55 9.06
CA LEU A 60 1.78 13.16 8.83
C LEU A 60 1.82 12.82 7.33
N VAL A 61 0.79 13.20 6.57
CA VAL A 61 0.73 12.95 5.12
C VAL A 61 1.91 13.63 4.42
N ASN A 62 2.15 14.91 4.72
CA ASN A 62 3.27 15.68 4.17
C ASN A 62 4.62 15.07 4.58
N PHE A 63 4.76 14.65 5.83
CA PHE A 63 5.95 13.98 6.34
C PHE A 63 6.25 12.70 5.55
N LEU A 64 5.25 11.83 5.36
CA LEU A 64 5.42 10.58 4.62
C LEU A 64 5.75 10.81 3.14
N GLY A 65 5.20 11.87 2.52
CA GLY A 65 5.52 12.25 1.14
C GLY A 65 6.92 12.84 0.95
N PHE A 66 7.43 13.61 1.93
CA PHE A 66 8.57 14.52 1.71
C PHE A 66 9.90 14.07 2.31
N VAL A 67 9.89 13.22 3.35
CA VAL A 67 11.06 12.93 4.22
C VAL A 67 12.27 12.27 3.53
N ARG A 68 12.21 11.98 2.24
CA ARG A 68 13.22 11.19 1.56
C ARG A 68 14.25 11.95 0.72
N GLN A 69 14.16 13.27 0.55
CA GLN A 69 14.93 13.91 -0.53
C GLN A 69 15.94 14.99 -0.14
N THR A 70 15.70 15.83 0.89
CA THR A 70 16.61 16.97 1.18
C THR A 70 16.72 17.32 2.66
N PHE A 71 17.78 18.05 3.03
CA PHE A 71 17.95 18.58 4.39
C PHE A 71 16.87 19.61 4.72
N ASP A 72 16.52 20.48 3.77
CA ASP A 72 15.44 21.45 3.97
C ASP A 72 14.10 20.77 4.23
N GLY A 73 13.87 19.60 3.61
CA GLY A 73 12.67 18.82 3.90
C GLY A 73 12.63 18.20 5.27
N ILE A 74 13.80 17.80 5.81
CA ILE A 74 13.93 17.38 7.19
C ILE A 74 13.67 18.56 8.14
N LEU A 75 14.17 19.76 7.82
CA LEU A 75 13.93 20.96 8.63
C LEU A 75 12.45 21.37 8.63
N ALA A 76 11.79 21.41 7.47
CA ALA A 76 10.37 21.74 7.37
C ALA A 76 9.51 20.74 8.15
N SER A 77 9.81 19.44 8.00
CA SER A 77 9.16 18.37 8.75
C SER A 77 9.40 18.49 10.27
N GLY A 78 10.65 18.75 10.67
CA GLY A 78 11.02 18.95 12.07
C GLY A 78 10.31 20.14 12.71
N LYS A 79 10.20 21.25 11.98
CA LYS A 79 9.47 22.45 12.40
C LYS A 79 7.98 22.15 12.58
N ALA A 80 7.32 21.56 11.58
CA ALA A 80 5.90 21.23 11.66
C ALA A 80 5.57 20.29 12.83
N LEU A 81 6.42 19.27 13.06
CA LEU A 81 6.29 18.39 14.22
C LEU A 81 6.52 19.11 15.55
N GLN A 82 7.48 20.05 15.60
CA GLN A 82 7.75 20.86 16.79
C GLN A 82 6.59 21.82 17.10
N GLU A 83 5.96 22.40 16.09
CA GLU A 83 4.76 23.23 16.25
C GLU A 83 3.60 22.40 16.81
N ILE A 84 3.32 21.21 16.26
CA ILE A 84 2.28 20.32 16.82
C ILE A 84 2.59 19.97 18.27
N TYR A 85 3.85 19.69 18.61
CA TYR A 85 4.24 19.43 20.00
C TYR A 85 3.92 20.62 20.90
N ASN A 86 4.25 21.84 20.47
CA ASN A 86 3.96 23.06 21.22
C ASN A 86 2.44 23.30 21.35
N ASP A 87 1.68 23.09 20.27
CA ASP A 87 0.22 23.20 20.25
C ASP A 87 -0.43 22.17 21.20
N CYS A 88 0.10 20.94 21.24
CA CYS A 88 -0.32 19.91 22.21
C CYS A 88 -0.09 20.36 23.65
N LEU A 89 1.08 20.93 23.95
CA LEU A 89 1.38 21.43 25.29
C LEU A 89 0.46 22.58 25.72
N ALA A 90 0.02 23.41 24.77
CA ALA A 90 -0.85 24.55 25.04
C ALA A 90 -2.32 24.16 25.23
N VAL A 91 -2.82 23.18 24.45
CA VAL A 91 -4.27 22.94 24.32
C VAL A 91 -4.74 21.62 24.93
N CYS A 92 -3.90 20.58 24.95
CA CYS A 92 -4.33 19.23 25.35
C CYS A 92 -3.97 18.93 26.82
N PRO A 93 -4.91 18.38 27.62
CA PRO A 93 -4.57 17.74 28.89
C PRO A 93 -3.56 16.61 28.64
N HIS A 94 -2.42 16.63 29.35
CA HIS A 94 -1.31 15.69 29.12
C HIS A 94 -0.72 15.76 27.69
N GLY A 95 -0.69 16.93 27.05
CA GLY A 95 -0.23 17.11 25.67
C GLY A 95 1.11 16.46 25.32
N LYS A 96 2.08 16.46 26.25
CA LYS A 96 3.36 15.75 26.06
C LYS A 96 3.17 14.24 25.85
N GLN A 97 2.27 13.62 26.62
CA GLN A 97 1.97 12.20 26.50
C GLN A 97 1.22 11.93 25.21
N VAL A 98 0.19 12.71 24.90
CA VAL A 98 -0.59 12.58 23.64
C VAL A 98 0.33 12.65 22.42
N PHE A 99 1.21 13.66 22.35
CA PHE A 99 2.15 13.79 21.25
C PHE A 99 3.12 12.61 21.16
N ASN A 100 3.68 12.15 22.28
CA ASN A 100 4.60 11.01 22.27
C ASN A 100 3.90 9.70 21.87
N THR A 101 2.65 9.50 22.27
CA THR A 101 1.82 8.37 21.84
C THR A 101 1.55 8.44 20.35
N TRP A 102 1.19 9.62 19.83
CA TRP A 102 0.99 9.85 18.40
C TRP A 102 2.25 9.58 17.59
N LEU A 103 3.39 10.15 17.98
CA LEU A 103 4.68 9.91 17.34
C LEU A 103 5.11 8.43 17.41
N SER A 104 4.70 7.72 18.46
CA SER A 104 4.98 6.30 18.66
C SER A 104 3.95 5.36 18.02
N SER A 105 2.88 5.88 17.43
CA SER A 105 1.83 5.09 16.78
C SER A 105 2.34 4.32 15.56
N ALA A 106 1.52 3.42 15.02
CA ALA A 106 1.84 2.70 13.79
C ALA A 106 1.74 3.60 12.54
N ASP A 107 1.14 4.80 12.66
CA ASP A 107 0.94 5.74 11.55
C ASP A 107 2.26 6.24 10.96
N PHE A 108 3.28 6.39 11.81
CA PHE A 108 4.64 6.69 11.36
C PHE A 108 5.39 5.43 10.87
N GLY A 109 4.94 4.23 11.22
CA GLY A 109 5.59 2.96 10.87
C GLY A 109 7.12 2.97 11.08
N ALA A 110 7.86 2.56 10.04
CA ALA A 110 9.33 2.56 10.04
C ALA A 110 9.95 3.98 10.05
N SER A 111 9.18 5.02 9.72
CA SER A 111 9.67 6.41 9.63
C SER A 111 9.71 7.14 10.98
N ARG A 112 9.23 6.51 12.06
CA ARG A 112 9.25 7.06 13.44
C ARG A 112 10.62 7.57 13.86
N TYR A 113 11.69 6.83 13.54
CA TYR A 113 13.04 7.25 13.89
C TYR A 113 13.44 8.54 13.17
N ILE A 114 12.95 8.75 11.95
CA ILE A 114 13.22 9.95 11.15
C ILE A 114 12.45 11.13 11.74
N ALA A 115 11.18 10.96 12.11
CA ALA A 115 10.37 12.02 12.71
C ALA A 115 11.02 12.56 13.99
N SER A 116 11.42 11.65 14.90
CA SER A 116 12.15 12.01 16.12
C SER A 116 13.51 12.65 15.83
N SER A 117 14.19 12.23 14.77
CA SER A 117 15.47 12.82 14.36
C SER A 117 15.27 14.22 13.76
N ALA A 118 14.24 14.42 12.94
CA ALA A 118 13.93 15.68 12.28
C ALA A 118 13.64 16.79 13.29
N MET A 119 12.84 16.50 14.34
CA MET A 119 12.62 17.45 15.43
C MET A 119 13.94 17.86 16.12
N LYS A 120 14.79 16.87 16.46
CA LYS A 120 16.09 17.14 17.11
C LYS A 120 17.02 17.94 16.22
N ILE A 121 17.06 17.62 14.93
CA ILE A 121 17.86 18.33 13.93
C ILE A 121 17.36 19.77 13.79
N TYR A 122 16.05 19.98 13.72
CA TYR A 122 15.45 21.31 13.64
C TYR A 122 15.80 22.18 14.85
N THR A 123 15.56 21.68 16.07
CA THR A 123 15.88 22.43 17.31
C THR A 123 17.37 22.76 17.42
N TRP A 124 18.24 21.81 17.04
CA TRP A 124 19.69 22.05 17.00
C TRP A 124 20.05 23.12 15.95
N PHE A 125 19.49 23.02 14.75
CA PHE A 125 19.79 23.92 13.63
C PHE A 125 19.38 25.36 13.94
N GLU A 126 18.19 25.58 14.52
CA GLU A 126 17.72 26.90 14.98
C GLU A 126 18.66 27.52 16.03
N GLY A 127 19.32 26.70 16.84
CA GLY A 127 20.28 27.16 17.85
C GLY A 127 21.67 27.53 17.29
N LEU A 128 21.94 27.29 16.00
CA LEU A 128 23.22 27.62 15.39
C LEU A 128 23.28 29.10 14.96
N PRO A 129 24.47 29.74 14.95
CA PRO A 129 24.64 31.05 14.33
C PRO A 129 24.25 31.03 12.84
N GLU A 130 23.65 32.12 12.34
CA GLU A 130 23.15 32.23 10.95
C GLU A 130 24.20 31.88 9.88
N ARG A 131 25.47 32.24 10.12
CA ARG A 131 26.58 31.89 9.23
C ARG A 131 26.74 30.38 9.09
N ILE A 132 26.68 29.66 10.21
CA ILE A 132 26.80 28.19 10.23
C ILE A 132 25.53 27.56 9.66
N GLN A 133 24.36 28.10 9.96
CA GLN A 133 23.09 27.64 9.37
C GLN A 133 23.13 27.64 7.83
N ARG A 134 23.61 28.74 7.23
CA ARG A 134 23.79 28.85 5.77
C ARG A 134 24.75 27.79 5.22
N LEU A 135 25.90 27.62 5.86
CA LEU A 135 26.89 26.61 5.46
C LEU A 135 26.33 25.19 5.54
N VAL A 136 25.64 24.86 6.65
CA VAL A 136 24.99 23.56 6.84
C VAL A 136 23.96 23.33 5.75
N LYS A 137 23.04 24.27 5.51
CA LYS A 137 22.04 24.17 4.44
C LYS A 137 22.66 23.94 3.06
N GLU A 138 23.75 24.62 2.72
CA GLU A 138 24.39 24.45 1.41
C GLU A 138 25.03 23.07 1.24
N LYS A 139 25.73 22.57 2.27
CA LYS A 139 26.63 21.42 2.14
C LYS A 139 26.01 20.08 2.56
N VAL A 140 24.91 20.07 3.32
CA VAL A 140 24.35 18.83 3.89
C VAL A 140 23.07 18.32 3.23
N GLN A 141 22.62 18.92 2.11
CA GLN A 141 21.35 18.57 1.45
C GLN A 141 21.16 17.08 1.20
N ASN A 142 22.22 16.37 0.84
CA ASN A 142 22.20 14.95 0.49
C ASN A 142 22.80 14.03 1.57
N TRP A 143 22.90 14.51 2.80
CA TRP A 143 23.42 13.71 3.92
C TRP A 143 22.33 12.80 4.48
N SER A 144 22.73 11.62 4.97
CA SER A 144 21.79 10.71 5.64
C SER A 144 21.29 11.29 6.96
N VAL A 145 20.03 11.01 7.31
CA VAL A 145 19.43 11.39 8.62
C VAL A 145 20.30 10.92 9.80
N ALA A 146 20.89 9.73 9.70
CA ALA A 146 21.78 9.20 10.73
C ALA A 146 23.05 10.04 10.92
N ALA A 147 23.64 10.53 9.82
CA ALA A 147 24.80 11.42 9.87
C ALA A 147 24.43 12.78 10.46
N LEU A 148 23.32 13.37 9.99
CA LEU A 148 22.79 14.64 10.52
C LEU A 148 22.51 14.54 12.02
N ARG A 149 21.93 13.42 12.49
CA ARG A 149 21.70 13.17 13.91
C ARG A 149 22.98 13.04 14.74
N GLN A 150 24.10 12.61 14.16
CA GLN A 150 25.38 12.66 14.87
C GLN A 150 25.96 14.07 14.87
N LEU A 151 25.74 14.83 13.78
CA LEU A 151 26.18 16.21 13.69
C LEU A 151 25.56 17.08 14.78
N THR A 152 24.31 16.82 15.19
CA THR A 152 23.68 17.53 16.31
C THR A 152 24.37 17.33 17.67
N LYS A 153 25.30 16.39 17.79
CA LYS A 153 26.06 16.13 19.02
C LYS A 153 27.44 16.77 19.01
N VAL A 154 27.84 17.32 17.87
CA VAL A 154 29.15 17.94 17.70
C VAL A 154 29.10 19.38 18.22
N ALA A 155 30.16 19.81 18.90
CA ALA A 155 30.30 21.19 19.35
C ALA A 155 30.30 22.17 18.15
N HIS A 156 29.70 23.35 18.30
CA HIS A 156 29.45 24.29 17.20
C HIS A 156 30.69 24.64 16.37
N HIS A 157 31.86 24.80 17.01
CA HIS A 157 33.11 25.15 16.32
C HIS A 157 33.63 24.05 15.38
N LEU A 158 33.30 22.78 15.64
CA LEU A 158 33.68 21.63 14.81
C LEU A 158 32.68 21.36 13.68
N VAL A 159 31.47 21.94 13.76
CA VAL A 159 30.45 21.78 12.71
C VAL A 159 30.93 22.40 11.41
N GLU A 160 31.55 23.59 11.45
CA GLU A 160 32.07 24.28 10.26
C GLU A 160 33.15 23.44 9.55
N GLU A 161 34.09 22.88 10.29
CA GLU A 161 35.15 22.00 9.75
C GLU A 161 34.57 20.72 9.14
N LEU A 162 33.69 20.02 9.88
CA LEU A 162 33.13 18.76 9.43
C LEU A 162 32.26 18.93 8.17
N VAL A 163 31.45 19.97 8.13
CA VAL A 163 30.57 20.27 7.00
C VAL A 163 31.38 20.79 5.80
N GLY A 164 32.42 21.60 6.04
CA GLY A 164 33.32 22.12 5.00
C GLY A 164 34.11 21.02 4.28
N SER A 165 34.43 19.92 4.98
CA SER A 165 35.17 18.77 4.42
C SER A 165 34.34 17.82 3.54
N GLY A 166 33.09 18.18 3.20
CA GLY A 166 32.22 17.43 2.31
C GLY A 166 31.44 16.30 3.00
N LYS A 167 30.76 15.45 2.20
CA LYS A 167 29.83 14.43 2.70
C LYS A 167 30.50 13.45 3.67
N LYS A 168 29.96 13.34 4.89
CA LYS A 168 30.41 12.37 5.92
C LYS A 168 29.34 11.36 6.29
N THR A 169 29.78 10.17 6.66
CA THR A 169 28.93 9.13 7.25
C THR A 169 28.77 9.35 8.75
N ALA A 170 27.73 8.76 9.34
CA ALA A 170 27.49 8.84 10.79
C ALA A 170 28.69 8.32 11.62
N ALA A 171 29.38 7.27 11.13
CA ALA A 171 30.54 6.71 11.79
C ALA A 171 31.74 7.68 11.78
N GLN A 172 31.97 8.36 10.65
CA GLN A 172 33.02 9.37 10.52
C GLN A 172 32.80 10.53 11.49
N ILE A 173 31.57 11.07 11.56
CA ILE A 173 31.22 12.17 12.49
C ILE A 173 31.37 11.74 13.95
N LYS A 174 31.00 10.49 14.28
CA LYS A 174 31.17 9.96 15.64
C LYS A 174 32.65 9.84 16.02
N SER A 175 33.51 9.43 15.08
CA SER A 175 34.95 9.25 15.33
C SER A 175 35.68 10.58 15.56
N THR A 176 35.28 11.66 14.88
CA THR A 176 35.87 12.99 15.06
C THR A 176 35.42 13.62 16.37
N SER A 177 34.15 13.43 16.76
CA SER A 177 33.64 13.90 18.05
C SER A 177 34.28 13.20 19.26
N GLY A 178 34.74 11.95 19.13
CA GLY A 178 35.37 11.21 20.22
C GLY A 178 36.82 11.61 20.50
N LYS A 179 37.55 12.06 19.48
CA LYS A 179 38.98 12.42 19.59
C LYS A 179 39.22 13.75 20.32
N THR A 180 38.29 14.69 20.22
CA THR A 180 38.41 16.01 20.87
C THR A 180 38.04 16.02 22.35
N ALA A 181 37.31 15.01 22.85
CA ALA A 181 36.92 14.94 24.26
C ALA A 181 38.03 14.42 25.19
N THR A 182 39.12 13.84 24.67
CA THR A 182 40.18 13.21 25.47
C THR A 182 41.54 13.92 25.44
N SER A 183 41.65 15.04 24.71
CA SER A 183 42.92 15.76 24.54
C SER A 183 42.83 17.21 25.03
N THR A 184 42.51 17.39 26.30
CA THR A 184 42.72 18.64 27.03
C THR A 184 43.31 18.35 28.40
N LYS A 185 44.60 17.98 28.42
CA LYS A 185 45.45 18.19 29.59
C LYS A 185 46.66 19.00 29.15
N ALA A 186 46.76 20.17 29.76
CA ALA A 186 47.65 21.28 29.46
C ALA A 186 49.12 20.90 29.30
N THR A 187 49.82 21.59 28.39
CA THR A 187 51.26 21.85 28.55
C THR A 187 51.55 23.24 27.99
N ASN A 188 51.57 24.20 28.90
CA ASN A 188 52.14 25.54 28.73
C ASN A 188 53.39 25.57 29.60
N SER A 189 54.58 25.70 29.01
CA SER A 189 55.67 26.56 29.50
C SER A 189 57.00 26.27 28.77
N ASN A 190 57.42 27.24 27.96
CA ASN A 190 58.82 27.47 27.62
C ASN A 190 59.52 28.14 28.82
N SER A 191 60.56 27.53 29.36
CA SER A 191 61.73 28.22 29.91
C SER A 191 62.89 27.27 30.21
N ILE A 192 64.07 27.62 29.70
CA ILE A 192 65.43 27.19 30.05
C ILE A 192 66.19 28.51 30.31
N PRO A 193 67.34 28.61 31.04
CA PRO A 193 68.10 27.64 31.84
C PRO A 193 68.38 28.12 33.29
N SER A 194 68.93 27.24 34.13
CA SER A 194 69.99 27.66 35.07
C SER A 194 70.88 26.49 35.45
N ASN A 195 72.19 26.68 35.24
CA ASN A 195 73.27 25.81 35.66
C ASN A 195 73.34 25.72 37.19
N HIS A 196 73.53 24.51 37.71
CA HIS A 196 74.40 24.28 38.86
C HIS A 196 74.98 22.88 38.78
N GLU A 197 76.31 22.82 38.69
CA GLU A 197 77.11 21.61 38.82
C GLU A 197 76.96 21.08 40.24
N GLN A 198 76.35 19.91 40.35
CA GLN A 198 76.46 19.03 41.51
C GLN A 198 76.64 17.64 40.93
N THR A 199 77.81 17.05 41.15
CA THR A 199 78.15 15.67 40.78
C THR A 199 77.32 14.71 41.63
N ASP A 200 76.05 14.57 41.25
CA ASP A 200 75.14 13.56 41.74
C ASP A 200 75.27 12.31 40.87
N ILE A 201 75.40 11.17 41.54
CA ILE A 201 75.35 9.83 40.95
C ILE A 201 74.06 9.76 40.10
N PRO A 202 74.11 9.40 38.80
CA PRO A 202 72.94 9.44 37.94
C PRO A 202 71.84 8.54 38.48
N LYS A 203 70.77 9.15 39.00
CA LYS A 203 69.60 8.44 39.51
C LYS A 203 68.84 7.84 38.31
N PHE A 204 68.41 6.58 38.43
CA PHE A 204 67.62 5.93 37.38
C PHE A 204 66.32 6.71 37.12
N ALA A 205 66.07 7.02 35.85
CA ALA A 205 64.87 7.71 35.38
C ALA A 205 64.42 7.14 34.03
N LEU A 206 63.17 7.41 33.65
CA LEU A 206 62.65 7.02 32.34
C LEU A 206 63.46 7.70 31.23
N GLY A 207 63.84 6.94 30.21
CA GLY A 207 64.66 7.42 29.10
C GLY A 207 66.17 7.35 29.33
N VAL A 208 66.65 7.00 30.53
CA VAL A 208 68.08 6.85 30.81
C VAL A 208 68.63 5.58 30.14
N ARG A 209 69.79 5.71 29.49
CA ARG A 209 70.55 4.57 28.96
C ARG A 209 71.24 3.82 30.09
N VAL A 210 71.12 2.51 30.07
CA VAL A 210 71.73 1.63 31.06
C VAL A 210 72.47 0.49 30.40
N VAL A 211 73.48 0.00 31.10
CA VAL A 211 74.19 -1.25 30.82
C VAL A 211 73.78 -2.24 31.90
N VAL A 212 73.40 -3.46 31.52
CA VAL A 212 73.16 -4.54 32.46
C VAL A 212 74.51 -5.04 32.98
N VAL A 213 74.66 -5.14 34.29
CA VAL A 213 75.93 -5.49 34.97
C VAL A 213 75.89 -6.84 35.69
N ASP A 214 74.75 -7.51 35.69
CA ASP A 214 74.57 -8.82 36.33
C ASP A 214 73.46 -9.63 35.63
N GLY A 215 73.69 -10.92 35.42
CA GLY A 215 72.77 -11.89 34.81
C GLY A 215 73.03 -12.21 33.32
N GLU A 216 72.09 -12.93 32.69
CA GLU A 216 72.21 -13.42 31.29
C GLU A 216 72.37 -12.32 30.24
N TRP A 217 72.00 -11.09 30.59
CA TRP A 217 72.08 -9.91 29.72
C TRP A 217 73.26 -9.01 30.08
N GLU A 218 74.25 -9.48 30.83
CA GLU A 218 75.44 -8.69 31.20
C GLU A 218 76.14 -8.10 29.97
N GLY A 219 76.46 -6.80 30.04
CA GLY A 219 77.07 -6.03 28.96
C GLY A 219 76.09 -5.50 27.91
N TYR A 220 74.84 -5.95 27.89
CA TYR A 220 73.84 -5.41 26.96
C TYR A 220 73.37 -4.03 27.39
N LYS A 221 73.15 -3.19 26.38
CA LYS A 221 72.69 -1.80 26.53
C LYS A 221 71.20 -1.71 26.27
N GLY A 222 70.54 -0.77 26.95
CA GLY A 222 69.13 -0.51 26.72
C GLY A 222 68.69 0.82 27.30
N ILE A 223 67.39 1.08 27.22
CA ILE A 223 66.75 2.30 27.71
C ILE A 223 65.67 1.92 28.71
N ILE A 224 65.64 2.62 29.85
CA ILE A 224 64.57 2.47 30.84
C ILE A 224 63.26 3.02 30.27
N THR A 225 62.22 2.18 30.20
CA THR A 225 60.91 2.53 29.64
C THR A 225 59.80 2.65 30.69
N ALA A 226 59.93 1.98 31.83
CA ALA A 226 58.96 2.08 32.93
C ALA A 226 59.60 1.71 34.28
N LYS A 227 59.05 2.26 35.37
CA LYS A 227 59.34 1.85 36.75
C LYS A 227 58.28 0.85 37.21
N TRP A 228 58.70 -0.18 37.93
CA TRP A 228 57.83 -1.15 38.60
C TRP A 228 58.19 -1.20 40.09
N GLU A 229 57.20 -1.17 40.97
CA GLU A 229 57.41 -1.17 42.41
C GLU A 229 56.47 -2.17 43.07
N LEU A 230 57.04 -3.16 43.76
CA LEU A 230 56.28 -4.19 44.46
C LEU A 230 56.94 -4.46 45.81
N ASN A 231 56.17 -4.32 46.90
CA ASN A 231 56.62 -4.55 48.28
C ASN A 231 57.87 -3.73 48.67
N GLY A 232 57.98 -2.48 48.21
CA GLY A 232 59.11 -1.59 48.49
C GLY A 232 60.39 -1.90 47.71
N ASN A 233 60.38 -2.91 46.84
CA ASN A 233 61.48 -3.17 45.91
C ASN A 233 61.22 -2.47 44.58
N GLU A 234 62.10 -1.54 44.22
CA GLU A 234 62.09 -0.90 42.91
C GLU A 234 62.69 -1.82 41.86
N SER A 235 62.12 -1.86 40.67
CA SER A 235 62.64 -2.56 39.49
C SER A 235 62.29 -1.77 38.23
N TRP A 236 63.05 -1.98 37.16
CA TRP A 236 63.02 -1.14 35.96
C TRP A 236 62.83 -1.98 34.71
N TRP A 237 61.84 -1.63 33.89
CA TRP A 237 61.63 -2.24 32.58
C TRP A 237 62.57 -1.60 31.57
N VAL A 238 63.54 -2.37 31.11
CA VAL A 238 64.54 -1.93 30.13
C VAL A 238 64.24 -2.57 28.78
N LEU A 239 64.21 -1.75 27.73
CA LEU A 239 64.21 -2.21 26.35
C LEU A 239 65.66 -2.30 25.87
N LEU A 240 66.14 -3.51 25.60
CA LEU A 240 67.53 -3.77 25.20
C LEU A 240 67.72 -3.49 23.70
N ASP A 241 68.84 -2.88 23.33
CA ASP A 241 69.19 -2.57 21.95
C ASP A 241 69.22 -3.84 21.08
N HIS A 242 69.72 -4.93 21.64
CA HIS A 242 69.84 -6.21 20.95
C HIS A 242 68.47 -6.82 20.61
N THR A 243 67.47 -6.70 21.49
CA THR A 243 66.13 -7.20 21.15
C THR A 243 65.52 -6.36 20.03
N VAL A 244 65.76 -5.04 20.04
CA VAL A 244 65.28 -4.12 19.00
C VAL A 244 65.95 -4.39 17.65
N SER A 245 67.27 -4.66 17.62
CA SER A 245 67.96 -5.00 16.37
C SER A 245 67.51 -6.33 15.76
N GLN A 246 66.96 -7.23 16.59
CA GLN A 246 66.31 -8.47 16.15
C GLN A 246 64.83 -8.29 15.76
N GLY A 247 64.31 -7.05 15.74
CA GLY A 247 62.91 -6.75 15.41
C GLY A 247 61.92 -7.06 16.55
N SER A 248 62.42 -7.30 17.76
CA SER A 248 61.61 -7.56 18.96
C SER A 248 61.53 -6.33 19.87
N PHE A 249 60.34 -6.10 20.43
CA PHE A 249 60.10 -4.99 21.37
C PHE A 249 59.91 -5.48 22.82
N THR A 250 60.38 -6.69 23.13
CA THR A 250 60.28 -7.27 24.47
C THR A 250 61.09 -6.46 25.47
N LYS A 251 60.46 -6.16 26.61
CA LYS A 251 61.09 -5.46 27.73
C LYS A 251 61.46 -6.48 28.80
N THR A 252 62.62 -6.29 29.42
CA THR A 252 63.09 -7.16 30.51
C THR A 252 63.16 -6.35 31.80
N LEU A 253 62.73 -6.96 32.90
CA LEU A 253 62.69 -6.32 34.21
C LEU A 253 64.02 -6.53 34.94
N PHE A 254 64.63 -5.44 35.40
CA PHE A 254 65.90 -5.48 36.13
C PHE A 254 65.79 -4.81 37.50
N LYS A 255 66.46 -5.37 38.50
CA LYS A 255 66.64 -4.72 39.80
C LYS A 255 67.73 -3.63 39.69
N PRO A 256 67.71 -2.59 40.53
CA PRO A 256 68.71 -1.52 40.52
C PRO A 256 70.17 -2.02 40.60
N ALA A 257 70.42 -3.14 41.29
CA ALA A 257 71.76 -3.73 41.38
C ALA A 257 72.24 -4.39 40.07
N GLN A 258 71.32 -4.73 39.16
CA GLN A 258 71.61 -5.45 37.91
C GLN A 258 71.85 -4.51 36.72
N ILE A 259 71.68 -3.20 36.89
CA ILE A 259 71.86 -2.20 35.85
C ILE A 259 72.70 -1.05 36.37
N GLN A 260 73.45 -0.39 35.49
CA GLN A 260 74.15 0.85 35.78
C GLN A 260 73.90 1.86 34.66
N PRO A 261 73.79 3.17 34.96
CA PRO A 261 73.73 4.18 33.92
C PRO A 261 74.93 4.07 32.97
N GLU A 262 74.69 4.19 31.66
CA GLU A 262 75.76 4.21 30.67
C GLU A 262 76.57 5.51 30.83
N ILE A 263 77.63 5.47 31.62
CA ILE A 263 78.57 6.59 31.72
C ILE A 263 79.44 6.55 30.46
N ILE A 264 79.20 7.47 29.54
CA ILE A 264 80.06 7.71 28.37
C ILE A 264 81.37 8.34 28.89
N ILE A 265 82.23 7.53 29.49
CA ILE A 265 83.63 7.90 29.65
C ILE A 265 84.23 7.73 28.26
N ALA A 266 84.54 8.84 27.59
CA ALA A 266 85.26 8.86 26.33
C ALA A 266 86.62 8.17 26.49
N LYS A 267 86.64 6.84 26.38
CA LYS A 267 87.86 6.04 26.31
C LYS A 267 88.51 6.31 24.97
N ARG A 268 89.49 7.23 24.97
CA ARG A 268 90.57 7.29 23.97
C ARG A 268 91.31 5.95 24.01
N GLY A 269 90.84 5.01 23.20
CA GLY A 269 91.43 3.69 23.03
C GLY A 269 91.92 3.53 21.59
N SER A 270 93.23 3.76 21.42
CA SER A 270 94.07 3.42 20.28
C SER A 270 93.57 2.27 19.39
N ARG A 271 93.41 2.54 18.10
CA ARG A 271 93.71 1.62 17.00
C ARG A 271 94.00 2.41 15.73
N ASN A 272 95.25 2.32 15.29
CA ASN A 272 95.78 2.86 14.05
C ASN A 272 95.06 2.20 12.85
N HIS A 273 94.08 2.88 12.30
CA HIS A 273 93.77 2.79 10.88
C HIS A 273 94.12 4.16 10.33
N LEU A 274 94.81 4.24 9.19
CA LEU A 274 95.05 5.51 8.48
C LEU A 274 93.70 6.23 8.29
N GLN A 275 93.38 7.13 9.21
CA GLN A 275 92.33 8.11 9.04
C GLN A 275 92.97 9.17 8.16
N GLU A 276 92.62 9.16 6.87
CA GLU A 276 92.49 10.44 6.17
C GLU A 276 91.55 11.27 7.04
N THR A 277 92.13 12.16 7.84
CA THR A 277 91.38 13.10 8.65
C THR A 277 90.73 14.06 7.66
N PHE A 278 89.51 13.75 7.25
CA PHE A 278 88.68 14.68 6.51
C PHE A 278 88.67 15.99 7.29
N THR A 279 88.99 17.10 6.62
CA THR A 279 88.83 18.41 7.23
C THR A 279 87.35 18.60 7.57
N ALA A 280 87.04 19.41 8.59
CA ALA A 280 85.65 19.64 9.01
C ALA A 280 84.73 19.99 7.81
N GLN A 281 85.28 20.72 6.84
CA GLN A 281 84.61 21.10 5.60
C GLN A 281 84.30 19.89 4.68
N GLN A 282 85.21 18.92 4.56
CA GLN A 282 84.96 17.69 3.78
C GLN A 282 83.93 16.77 4.44
N VAL A 283 83.86 16.78 5.77
CA VAL A 283 82.81 16.05 6.51
C VAL A 283 81.45 16.71 6.28
N GLU A 284 81.37 18.05 6.37
CA GLU A 284 80.13 18.79 6.08
C GLU A 284 79.66 18.59 4.63
N GLU A 285 80.57 18.61 3.66
CA GLU A 285 80.25 18.38 2.24
C GLU A 285 79.71 16.95 2.01
N LYS A 286 80.34 15.92 2.60
CA LYS A 286 79.83 14.55 2.53
C LYS A 286 78.49 14.36 3.24
N ILE A 287 78.25 15.06 4.35
CA ILE A 287 76.95 15.03 5.03
C ILE A 287 75.89 15.69 4.14
N ALA A 288 76.20 16.82 3.52
CA ALA A 288 75.28 17.50 2.61
C ALA A 288 74.95 16.64 1.37
N GLU A 289 75.95 16.00 0.77
CA GLU A 289 75.75 15.09 -0.37
C GLU A 289 74.91 13.86 0.01
N ALA A 290 75.19 13.23 1.15
CA ALA A 290 74.42 12.09 1.63
C ALA A 290 72.96 12.46 1.97
N LEU A 291 72.73 13.66 2.51
CA LEU A 291 71.38 14.17 2.75
C LEU A 291 70.65 14.44 1.42
N ALA A 292 71.30 15.08 0.45
CA ALA A 292 70.71 15.35 -0.86
C ALA A 292 70.37 14.07 -1.63
N GLN A 293 71.24 13.05 -1.55
CA GLN A 293 70.98 11.74 -2.16
C GLN A 293 69.79 11.04 -1.49
N ARG A 294 69.72 11.06 -0.16
CA ARG A 294 68.59 10.50 0.60
C ARG A 294 67.28 11.21 0.28
N GLU A 295 67.30 12.54 0.14
CA GLU A 295 66.11 13.30 -0.25
C GLU A 295 65.65 12.96 -1.67
N ARG A 296 66.58 12.78 -2.62
CA ARG A 296 66.25 12.35 -3.98
C ARG A 296 65.62 10.96 -3.99
N GLU A 297 66.23 9.98 -3.33
CA GLU A 297 65.69 8.61 -3.25
C GLU A 297 64.32 8.58 -2.57
N LYS A 298 64.13 9.36 -1.50
CA LYS A 298 62.83 9.47 -0.83
C LYS A 298 61.78 10.11 -1.74
N ALA A 299 62.13 11.13 -2.51
CA ALA A 299 61.22 11.76 -3.46
C ALA A 299 60.81 10.80 -4.58
N GLU A 300 61.75 9.97 -5.08
CA GLU A 300 61.46 8.94 -6.07
C GLU A 300 60.57 7.82 -5.51
N GLU A 301 60.81 7.36 -4.27
CA GLU A 301 59.95 6.37 -3.61
C GLU A 301 58.53 6.92 -3.38
N GLU A 302 58.41 8.17 -2.92
CA GLU A 302 57.11 8.83 -2.74
C GLU A 302 56.38 8.98 -4.08
N LEU A 303 57.07 9.37 -5.15
CA LEU A 303 56.50 9.44 -6.50
C LEU A 303 55.96 8.07 -6.95
N GLY A 304 56.74 7.00 -6.73
CA GLY A 304 56.32 5.63 -7.03
C GLY A 304 55.03 5.25 -6.31
N ARG A 305 54.94 5.54 -5.00
CA ARG A 305 53.73 5.31 -4.20
C ARG A 305 52.53 6.11 -4.72
N PHE A 306 52.73 7.35 -5.12
CA PHE A 306 51.64 8.17 -5.68
C PHE A 306 51.11 7.59 -7.00
N VAL A 307 51.98 7.06 -7.86
CA VAL A 307 51.57 6.41 -9.11
C VAL A 307 50.76 5.15 -8.82
N GLU A 308 51.21 4.29 -7.90
CA GLU A 308 50.47 3.08 -7.51
C GLU A 308 49.08 3.40 -6.94
N ILE A 309 49.00 4.39 -6.05
CA ILE A 309 47.73 4.84 -5.47
C ILE A 309 46.80 5.37 -6.56
N ARG A 310 47.33 6.19 -7.48
CA ARG A 310 46.54 6.75 -8.60
C ARG A 310 46.00 5.64 -9.48
N ASP A 311 46.83 4.68 -9.87
CA ASP A 311 46.45 3.62 -10.79
C ASP A 311 45.46 2.65 -10.12
N ALA A 312 45.63 2.35 -8.83
CA ALA A 312 44.65 1.60 -8.04
C ALA A 312 43.31 2.35 -7.93
N ALA A 313 43.33 3.67 -7.71
CA ALA A 313 42.12 4.49 -7.67
C ALA A 313 41.41 4.54 -9.02
N LEU A 314 42.14 4.64 -10.14
CA LEU A 314 41.57 4.59 -11.49
C LEU A 314 40.92 3.23 -11.78
N LYS A 315 41.55 2.14 -11.37
CA LYS A 315 40.99 0.79 -11.53
C LYS A 315 39.70 0.62 -10.72
N ALA A 316 39.69 1.05 -9.45
CA ALA A 316 38.50 1.02 -8.61
C ALA A 316 37.36 1.87 -9.21
N ALA A 317 37.66 3.08 -9.69
CA ALA A 317 36.68 3.95 -10.34
C ALA A 317 36.10 3.32 -11.61
N ALA A 318 36.90 2.62 -12.41
CA ALA A 318 36.44 1.92 -13.60
C ALA A 318 35.50 0.74 -13.26
N GLU A 319 35.79 -0.01 -12.19
CA GLU A 319 34.94 -1.09 -11.70
C GLU A 319 33.59 -0.56 -11.17
N GLU A 320 33.61 0.54 -10.41
CA GLU A 320 32.40 1.21 -9.93
C GLU A 320 31.55 1.75 -11.09
N LEU A 321 32.17 2.39 -12.10
CA LEU A 321 31.46 2.85 -13.29
C LEU A 321 30.81 1.69 -14.05
N LYS A 322 31.49 0.55 -14.17
CA LYS A 322 30.94 -0.65 -14.80
C LYS A 322 29.75 -1.20 -14.01
N ALA A 323 29.86 -1.28 -12.68
CA ALA A 323 28.77 -1.73 -11.82
C ALA A 323 27.56 -0.78 -11.89
N ALA A 324 27.80 0.54 -11.91
CA ALA A 324 26.75 1.55 -12.07
C ALA A 324 26.07 1.45 -13.44
N ALA A 325 26.82 1.21 -14.53
CA ALA A 325 26.26 1.01 -15.86
C ALA A 325 25.37 -0.24 -15.93
N GLN A 326 25.81 -1.36 -15.35
CA GLN A 326 25.01 -2.59 -15.27
C GLN A 326 23.73 -2.41 -14.44
N HIS A 327 23.83 -1.71 -13.31
CA HIS A 327 22.67 -1.40 -12.48
C HIS A 327 21.67 -0.50 -13.22
N SER A 328 22.16 0.53 -13.91
CA SER A 328 21.32 1.41 -14.75
C SER A 328 20.61 0.62 -15.85
N GLN A 329 21.30 -0.30 -16.54
CA GLN A 329 20.71 -1.16 -17.56
C GLN A 329 19.63 -2.08 -16.97
N LYS A 330 19.87 -2.65 -15.78
CA LYS A 330 18.87 -3.48 -15.09
C LYS A 330 17.62 -2.68 -14.74
N ILE A 331 17.78 -1.47 -14.22
CA ILE A 331 16.65 -0.56 -13.95
C ILE A 331 15.89 -0.24 -15.23
N ALA A 332 16.59 0.02 -16.34
CA ALA A 332 15.95 0.30 -17.63
C ALA A 332 15.11 -0.90 -18.12
N GLN A 333 15.63 -2.12 -17.99
CA GLN A 333 14.89 -3.35 -18.32
C GLN A 333 13.68 -3.59 -17.41
N GLU A 334 13.82 -3.33 -16.11
CA GLU A 334 12.70 -3.44 -15.16
C GLU A 334 11.63 -2.40 -15.44
N LYS A 335 12.02 -1.17 -15.82
CA LYS A 335 11.10 -0.12 -16.25
C LYS A 335 10.34 -0.53 -17.52
N GLU A 336 11.01 -1.11 -18.51
CA GLU A 336 10.36 -1.57 -19.74
C GLU A 336 9.30 -2.66 -19.44
N LYS A 337 9.64 -3.63 -18.57
CA LYS A 337 8.69 -4.66 -18.13
C LYS A 337 7.48 -4.07 -17.38
N LEU A 338 7.69 -3.00 -16.61
CA LEU A 338 6.59 -2.31 -15.93
C LEU A 338 5.70 -1.54 -16.92
N ILE A 339 6.28 -0.94 -17.95
CA ILE A 339 5.53 -0.28 -19.04
C ILE A 339 4.68 -1.32 -19.78
N GLU A 340 5.24 -2.48 -20.14
CA GLU A 340 4.50 -3.56 -20.80
C GLU A 340 3.33 -4.05 -19.94
N LYS A 341 3.55 -4.25 -18.64
CA LYS A 341 2.47 -4.60 -17.69
C LYS A 341 1.39 -3.52 -17.62
N LEU A 342 1.77 -2.23 -17.62
CA LEU A 342 0.80 -1.13 -17.60
C LEU A 342 -0.08 -1.15 -18.86
N ILE A 343 0.54 -1.29 -20.03
CA ILE A 343 -0.17 -1.39 -21.31
C ILE A 343 -1.16 -2.56 -21.30
N ASP A 344 -0.76 -3.72 -20.77
CA ASP A 344 -1.66 -4.87 -20.69
C ASP A 344 -2.80 -4.67 -19.70
N THR A 345 -2.55 -4.02 -18.55
CA THR A 345 -3.61 -3.65 -17.61
C THR A 345 -4.59 -2.62 -18.19
N GLU A 346 -4.11 -1.66 -18.97
CA GLU A 346 -4.96 -0.68 -19.67
C GLU A 346 -5.86 -1.36 -20.71
N LYS A 347 -5.32 -2.33 -21.47
CA LYS A 347 -6.12 -3.14 -22.40
C LYS A 347 -7.21 -3.93 -21.67
N GLN A 348 -6.89 -4.53 -20.52
CA GLN A 348 -7.86 -5.26 -19.70
C GLN A 348 -8.95 -4.31 -19.17
N LEU A 349 -8.56 -3.12 -18.71
CA LEU A 349 -9.50 -2.10 -18.23
C LEU A 349 -10.45 -1.66 -19.34
N ALA A 350 -9.94 -1.40 -20.55
CA ALA A 350 -10.75 -1.06 -21.72
C ALA A 350 -11.73 -2.19 -22.09
N ALA A 351 -11.31 -3.46 -21.97
CA ALA A 351 -12.19 -4.60 -22.19
C ALA A 351 -13.32 -4.67 -21.15
N VAL A 352 -13.02 -4.43 -19.87
CA VAL A 352 -14.02 -4.39 -18.79
C VAL A 352 -14.99 -3.23 -18.99
N GLN A 353 -14.51 -2.04 -19.36
CA GLN A 353 -15.36 -0.89 -19.67
C GLN A 353 -16.32 -1.19 -20.84
N ASN A 354 -15.86 -1.88 -21.88
CA ASN A 354 -16.72 -2.30 -22.99
C ASN A 354 -17.82 -3.27 -22.52
N ILE A 355 -17.48 -4.24 -21.66
CA ILE A 355 -18.47 -5.15 -21.07
C ILE A 355 -19.48 -4.38 -20.21
N PHE A 356 -19.04 -3.42 -19.41
CA PHE A 356 -19.92 -2.57 -18.61
C PHE A 356 -20.93 -1.81 -19.47
N ILE A 357 -20.47 -1.17 -20.56
CA ILE A 357 -21.34 -0.46 -21.51
C ILE A 357 -22.36 -1.42 -22.14
N LYS A 358 -21.94 -2.62 -22.54
CA LYS A 358 -22.86 -3.63 -23.09
C LYS A 358 -23.90 -4.09 -22.09
N ASN A 359 -23.50 -4.33 -20.84
CA ASN A 359 -24.44 -4.70 -19.78
C ASN A 359 -25.46 -3.59 -19.54
N GLN A 360 -25.04 -2.32 -19.50
CA GLN A 360 -25.96 -1.19 -19.38
C GLN A 360 -26.96 -1.12 -20.55
N GLN A 361 -26.51 -1.38 -21.79
CA GLN A 361 -27.38 -1.45 -22.96
C GLN A 361 -28.38 -2.62 -22.87
N LEU A 362 -27.94 -3.78 -22.38
CA LEU A 362 -28.81 -4.93 -22.17
C LEU A 362 -29.85 -4.65 -21.08
N GLU A 363 -29.47 -4.04 -19.96
CA GLU A 363 -30.38 -3.63 -18.89
C GLU A 363 -31.45 -2.65 -19.41
N GLN A 364 -31.04 -1.66 -20.21
CA GLN A 364 -31.99 -0.73 -20.86
C GLN A 364 -32.98 -1.47 -21.77
N ARG A 365 -32.49 -2.42 -22.58
CA ARG A 365 -33.34 -3.21 -23.48
C ARG A 365 -34.28 -4.14 -22.70
N VAL A 366 -33.83 -4.73 -21.61
CA VAL A 366 -34.67 -5.54 -20.72
C VAL A 366 -35.78 -4.67 -20.13
N ALA A 367 -35.45 -3.49 -19.59
CA ALA A 367 -36.45 -2.57 -19.05
C ALA A 367 -37.46 -2.11 -20.12
N GLU A 368 -37.02 -1.86 -21.36
CA GLU A 368 -37.91 -1.51 -22.48
C GLU A 368 -38.84 -2.68 -22.85
N LEU A 369 -38.33 -3.91 -22.89
CA LEU A 369 -39.12 -5.10 -23.15
C LEU A 369 -40.12 -5.39 -22.03
N GLU A 370 -39.71 -5.25 -20.76
CA GLU A 370 -40.59 -5.39 -19.60
C GLU A 370 -41.71 -4.35 -19.65
N LYS A 371 -41.39 -3.10 -19.97
CA LYS A 371 -42.38 -2.04 -20.16
C LYS A 371 -43.33 -2.35 -21.32
N SER A 372 -42.80 -2.78 -22.47
CA SER A 372 -43.61 -3.14 -23.63
C SER A 372 -44.54 -4.33 -23.35
N LEU A 373 -44.07 -5.30 -22.55
CA LEU A 373 -44.86 -6.44 -22.13
C LEU A 373 -45.98 -6.04 -21.16
N GLU A 374 -45.68 -5.15 -20.21
CA GLU A 374 -46.67 -4.59 -19.29
C GLU A 374 -47.73 -3.79 -20.06
N GLU A 375 -47.32 -2.94 -21.01
CA GLU A 375 -48.24 -2.21 -21.91
C GLU A 375 -49.06 -3.16 -22.80
N ALA A 376 -48.47 -4.25 -23.30
CA ALA A 376 -49.17 -5.29 -24.06
C ALA A 376 -50.21 -6.03 -23.20
N ASN A 377 -49.91 -6.29 -21.94
CA ASN A 377 -50.82 -6.93 -20.99
C ASN A 377 -51.98 -5.98 -20.59
N GLN A 378 -51.69 -4.68 -20.43
CA GLN A 378 -52.69 -3.66 -20.15
C GLN A 378 -53.56 -3.31 -21.36
N SER A 379 -53.02 -3.39 -22.57
CA SER A 379 -53.72 -3.10 -23.83
C SER A 379 -54.69 -4.21 -24.24
N GLY A 380 -55.57 -4.63 -23.32
CA GLY A 380 -56.94 -5.03 -23.64
C GLY A 380 -57.16 -6.17 -24.64
N TRP A 381 -56.13 -6.91 -25.06
CA TRP A 381 -56.26 -8.03 -25.99
C TRP A 381 -57.24 -9.07 -25.44
N HIS A 382 -57.20 -9.29 -24.12
CA HIS A 382 -58.13 -10.17 -23.44
C HIS A 382 -59.58 -9.67 -23.45
N ASN A 383 -59.80 -8.35 -23.51
CA ASN A 383 -61.15 -7.77 -23.49
C ASN A 383 -61.74 -7.67 -24.90
N THR A 384 -60.93 -7.36 -25.92
CA THR A 384 -61.41 -7.18 -27.30
C THR A 384 -61.68 -8.53 -27.99
N PHE A 385 -60.75 -9.49 -27.89
CA PHE A 385 -60.99 -10.83 -28.45
C PHE A 385 -62.12 -11.55 -27.73
N SER A 386 -62.17 -11.48 -26.40
CA SER A 386 -63.21 -12.17 -25.62
C SER A 386 -64.59 -11.53 -25.83
N LYS A 387 -64.71 -10.20 -25.86
CA LYS A 387 -66.00 -9.54 -26.17
C LYS A 387 -66.48 -9.80 -27.58
N GLN A 388 -65.59 -9.82 -28.58
CA GLN A 388 -66.00 -10.12 -29.95
C GLN A 388 -66.37 -11.60 -30.11
N ALA A 389 -65.60 -12.52 -29.51
CA ALA A 389 -65.92 -13.94 -29.52
C ALA A 389 -67.27 -14.21 -28.83
N VAL A 390 -67.51 -13.65 -27.65
CA VAL A 390 -68.80 -13.77 -26.93
C VAL A 390 -69.95 -13.18 -27.76
N LYS A 391 -69.75 -12.03 -28.41
CA LYS A 391 -70.78 -11.42 -29.25
C LYS A 391 -71.13 -12.28 -30.46
N VAL A 392 -70.13 -12.84 -31.14
CA VAL A 392 -70.35 -13.72 -32.30
C VAL A 392 -71.05 -15.00 -31.86
N VAL A 393 -70.54 -15.67 -30.82
CA VAL A 393 -71.11 -16.90 -30.26
C VAL A 393 -72.55 -16.68 -29.83
N ASN A 394 -72.85 -15.62 -29.08
CA ASN A 394 -74.22 -15.32 -28.65
C ASN A 394 -75.14 -15.03 -29.84
N SER A 395 -74.67 -14.27 -30.85
CA SER A 395 -75.48 -13.98 -32.03
C SER A 395 -75.78 -15.24 -32.86
N GLU A 396 -74.84 -16.18 -32.90
CA GLU A 396 -75.00 -17.44 -33.61
C GLU A 396 -75.92 -18.38 -32.83
N LEU A 397 -75.75 -18.44 -31.51
CA LEU A 397 -76.66 -19.15 -30.61
C LEU A 397 -78.11 -18.65 -30.77
N GLU A 398 -78.33 -17.33 -30.72
CA GLU A 398 -79.64 -16.71 -30.92
C GLU A 398 -80.24 -17.05 -32.29
N LYS A 399 -79.43 -17.00 -33.36
CA LYS A 399 -79.85 -17.39 -34.71
C LYS A 399 -80.27 -18.85 -34.81
N THR A 400 -79.67 -19.75 -34.02
CA THR A 400 -80.10 -21.17 -33.96
C THR A 400 -81.28 -21.41 -33.04
N ILE A 401 -81.35 -20.72 -31.90
CA ILE A 401 -82.39 -20.94 -30.88
C ILE A 401 -83.75 -20.43 -31.38
N ALA A 402 -83.81 -19.28 -32.06
CA ALA A 402 -85.10 -18.72 -32.50
C ALA A 402 -85.86 -19.65 -33.48
N PRO A 403 -85.24 -20.23 -34.53
CA PRO A 403 -85.89 -21.22 -35.39
C PRO A 403 -86.29 -22.49 -34.64
N LEU A 404 -85.45 -22.97 -33.71
CA LEU A 404 -85.75 -24.15 -32.90
C LEU A 404 -86.97 -23.92 -31.99
N MET A 405 -87.08 -22.75 -31.35
CA MET A 405 -88.26 -22.42 -30.55
C MET A 405 -89.51 -22.31 -31.42
N SER A 406 -89.40 -21.68 -32.60
CA SER A 406 -90.53 -21.60 -33.54
C SER A 406 -90.98 -22.99 -34.02
N GLU A 407 -90.03 -23.92 -34.23
CA GLU A 407 -90.34 -25.30 -34.61
C GLU A 407 -90.97 -26.07 -33.44
N VAL A 408 -90.51 -25.86 -32.21
CA VAL A 408 -91.13 -26.45 -31.01
C VAL A 408 -92.56 -25.93 -30.82
N GLU A 409 -92.80 -24.63 -30.98
CA GLU A 409 -94.15 -24.05 -30.93
C GLU A 409 -95.06 -24.62 -32.02
N ARG A 410 -94.53 -24.76 -33.24
CA ARG A 410 -95.25 -25.37 -34.37
C ARG A 410 -95.59 -26.83 -34.11
N LEU A 411 -94.62 -27.62 -33.64
CA LEU A 411 -94.82 -29.02 -33.30
C LEU A 411 -95.83 -29.18 -32.16
N ASN A 412 -95.78 -28.31 -31.15
CA ASN A 412 -96.76 -28.30 -30.06
C ASN A 412 -98.18 -28.01 -30.57
N ALA A 413 -98.33 -27.06 -31.50
CA ALA A 413 -99.63 -26.78 -32.13
C ALA A 413 -100.15 -27.98 -32.95
N VAL A 414 -99.26 -28.70 -33.65
CA VAL A 414 -99.62 -29.93 -34.39
C VAL A 414 -100.07 -31.03 -33.43
N VAL A 415 -99.35 -31.23 -32.31
CA VAL A 415 -99.72 -32.22 -31.29
C VAL A 415 -101.10 -31.91 -30.72
N VAL A 416 -101.37 -30.67 -30.34
CA VAL A 416 -102.70 -30.26 -29.83
C VAL A 416 -103.79 -30.51 -30.88
N SER A 417 -103.53 -30.23 -32.16
CA SER A 417 -104.48 -30.51 -33.23
C SER A 417 -104.75 -32.02 -33.40
N GLN A 418 -103.71 -32.84 -33.32
CA GLN A 418 -103.84 -34.31 -33.43
C GLN A 418 -104.55 -34.91 -32.21
N GLU A 419 -104.29 -34.39 -31.01
CA GLU A 419 -105.04 -34.77 -29.79
C GLU A 419 -106.53 -34.44 -29.93
N GLN A 420 -106.85 -33.29 -30.52
CA GLN A 420 -108.23 -32.90 -30.79
C GLN A 420 -108.90 -33.80 -31.84
N GLU A 421 -108.19 -34.18 -32.91
CA GLU A 421 -108.68 -35.12 -33.92
C GLU A 421 -108.89 -36.53 -33.34
N LEU A 422 -107.96 -37.01 -32.51
CA LEU A 422 -108.12 -38.28 -31.79
C LEU A 422 -109.35 -38.26 -30.89
N ALA A 423 -109.58 -37.17 -30.14
CA ALA A 423 -110.78 -37.02 -29.32
C ALA A 423 -112.08 -37.05 -30.15
N GLN A 424 -112.07 -36.48 -31.37
CA GLN A 424 -113.20 -36.56 -32.29
C GLN A 424 -113.42 -37.98 -32.81
N LEU A 425 -112.37 -38.66 -33.25
CA LEU A 425 -112.44 -40.05 -33.72
C LEU A 425 -112.92 -40.99 -32.62
N GLN A 426 -112.49 -40.76 -31.38
CA GLN A 426 -112.92 -41.53 -30.22
C GLN A 426 -114.42 -41.33 -29.94
N ASN A 427 -114.93 -40.10 -30.01
CA ASN A 427 -116.37 -39.84 -29.94
C ASN A 427 -117.17 -40.52 -31.07
N VAL A 428 -116.66 -40.49 -32.31
CA VAL A 428 -117.31 -41.17 -33.44
C VAL A 428 -117.34 -42.68 -33.23
N ASN A 429 -116.24 -43.26 -32.74
CA ASN A 429 -116.17 -44.68 -32.43
C ASN A 429 -117.15 -45.07 -31.31
N ASP A 430 -117.23 -44.28 -30.24
CA ASP A 430 -118.21 -44.50 -29.15
C ASP A 430 -119.65 -44.43 -29.68
N MET A 431 -119.93 -43.51 -30.60
CA MET A 431 -121.23 -43.36 -31.24
C MET A 431 -121.57 -44.55 -32.15
N GLN A 432 -120.59 -45.03 -32.93
CA GLN A 432 -120.74 -46.23 -33.76
C GLN A 432 -120.91 -47.49 -32.92
N GLN A 433 -120.19 -47.64 -31.81
CA GLN A 433 -120.41 -48.73 -30.86
C GLN A 433 -121.82 -48.69 -30.28
N ALA A 434 -122.33 -47.50 -29.92
CA ALA A 434 -123.70 -47.36 -29.44
C ALA A 434 -124.74 -47.72 -30.51
N GLU A 435 -124.51 -47.40 -31.78
CA GLU A 435 -125.36 -47.83 -32.90
C GLU A 435 -125.29 -49.34 -33.14
N LEU A 436 -124.10 -49.93 -33.10
CA LEU A 436 -123.92 -51.38 -33.19
C LEU A 436 -124.64 -52.09 -32.05
N GLN A 437 -124.58 -51.56 -30.82
CA GLN A 437 -125.31 -52.10 -29.68
C GLN A 437 -126.83 -52.07 -29.91
N LYS A 438 -127.35 -50.99 -30.51
CA LYS A 438 -128.77 -50.91 -30.90
C LYS A 438 -129.14 -51.95 -31.97
N PHE A 439 -128.27 -52.17 -32.96
CA PHE A 439 -128.48 -53.20 -33.98
C PHE A 439 -128.46 -54.61 -33.39
N VAL A 440 -127.53 -54.90 -32.48
CA VAL A 440 -127.47 -56.19 -31.77
C VAL A 440 -128.75 -56.42 -30.97
N ASN A 441 -129.27 -55.40 -30.28
CA ASN A 441 -130.54 -55.50 -29.57
C ASN A 441 -131.72 -55.73 -30.53
N LEU A 442 -131.72 -55.07 -31.69
CA LEU A 442 -132.78 -55.25 -32.71
C LEU A 442 -132.77 -56.67 -33.33
N VAL A 443 -131.57 -57.25 -33.51
CA VAL A 443 -131.43 -58.64 -33.99
C VAL A 443 -131.93 -59.62 -32.93
N ASN A 444 -131.63 -59.38 -31.65
CA ASN A 444 -132.15 -60.19 -30.55
C ASN A 444 -133.69 -60.10 -30.45
N ASP A 445 -134.29 -58.93 -30.70
CA ASP A 445 -135.75 -58.76 -30.76
C ASP A 445 -136.37 -59.49 -31.98
N THR A 446 -135.60 -59.69 -33.04
CA THR A 446 -136.04 -60.44 -34.23
C THR A 446 -136.04 -61.96 -33.99
N ASP A 447 -135.15 -62.45 -33.12
CA ASP A 447 -135.16 -63.84 -32.68
C ASP A 447 -136.38 -64.17 -31.78
N GLU A 448 -136.90 -63.22 -31.01
CA GLU A 448 -138.19 -63.36 -30.31
C GLU A 448 -139.38 -63.45 -31.28
N ILE A 449 -139.35 -62.72 -32.41
CA ILE A 449 -140.38 -62.80 -33.45
C ILE A 449 -140.35 -64.18 -34.16
N ASN A 450 -139.16 -64.73 -34.41
CA ASN A 450 -139.01 -66.06 -35.00
C ASN A 450 -139.48 -67.18 -34.04
N LEU A 451 -139.31 -67.00 -32.72
CA LEU A 451 -139.81 -67.94 -31.72
C LEU A 451 -141.36 -67.94 -31.66
N SER A 452 -141.99 -66.76 -31.75
CA SER A 452 -143.45 -66.63 -31.79
C SER A 452 -144.07 -67.19 -33.09
N GLN A 453 -143.34 -67.12 -34.21
CA GLN A 453 -143.77 -67.70 -35.48
C GLN A 453 -143.67 -69.25 -35.51
N ALA A 454 -142.72 -69.82 -34.76
CA ALA A 454 -142.63 -71.26 -34.53
C ALA A 454 -143.79 -71.79 -33.65
N GLU A 455 -144.15 -71.06 -32.60
CA GLU A 455 -145.30 -71.40 -31.72
C GLU A 455 -146.64 -71.32 -32.48
N MET A 456 -146.83 -70.32 -33.34
CA MET A 456 -148.02 -70.25 -34.21
C MET A 456 -148.11 -71.42 -35.18
N SER A 457 -146.98 -71.88 -35.73
CA SER A 457 -146.95 -73.05 -36.62
C SER A 457 -147.30 -74.34 -35.88
N GLU A 458 -146.90 -74.47 -34.62
CA GLU A 458 -147.25 -75.61 -33.77
C GLU A 458 -148.74 -75.62 -33.38
N GLN A 459 -149.30 -74.44 -33.06
CA GLN A 459 -150.74 -74.24 -32.82
C GLN A 459 -151.56 -74.62 -34.06
N PHE A 460 -151.12 -74.23 -35.25
CA PHE A 460 -151.80 -74.55 -36.51
C PHE A 460 -151.81 -76.06 -36.79
N MET A 461 -150.72 -76.77 -36.49
CA MET A 461 -150.66 -78.23 -36.63
C MET A 461 -151.57 -78.96 -35.62
N LYS A 462 -151.71 -78.45 -34.39
CA LYS A 462 -152.67 -78.99 -33.40
C LYS A 462 -154.11 -78.84 -33.87
N ILE A 463 -154.49 -77.67 -34.40
CA ILE A 463 -155.84 -77.42 -34.95
C ILE A 463 -156.12 -78.34 -36.15
N LYS A 464 -155.15 -78.49 -37.06
CA LYS A 464 -155.27 -79.38 -38.22
C LYS A 464 -155.52 -80.85 -37.82
N ASN A 465 -154.81 -81.33 -36.81
CA ASN A 465 -154.99 -82.70 -36.29
C ASN A 465 -156.35 -82.88 -35.59
N TRP A 466 -156.83 -81.86 -34.87
CA TRP A 466 -158.16 -81.87 -34.26
C TRP A 466 -159.28 -82.01 -35.29
N VAL A 467 -159.23 -81.20 -36.36
CA VAL A 467 -160.23 -81.23 -37.44
C VAL A 467 -160.21 -82.55 -38.21
N GLN A 468 -159.06 -83.21 -38.34
CA GLN A 468 -158.98 -84.53 -38.97
C GLN A 468 -159.49 -85.68 -38.07
N GLN A 469 -159.56 -85.49 -36.75
CA GLN A 469 -160.12 -86.48 -35.82
C GLN A 469 -161.65 -86.42 -35.74
N ASP A 470 -162.27 -85.25 -35.86
CA ASP A 470 -163.75 -85.10 -35.85
C ASP A 470 -164.43 -85.54 -37.16
N MET A 471 -163.67 -85.80 -38.23
CA MET A 471 -164.20 -86.20 -39.55
C MET A 471 -164.17 -87.72 -39.81
N LYS A 472 -164.02 -88.56 -38.79
CA LYS A 472 -164.09 -90.02 -38.94
C LYS A 472 -164.97 -90.66 -37.87
N ILE A 473 -165.90 -91.51 -38.35
CA ILE A 473 -166.90 -92.35 -37.66
C ILE A 473 -168.29 -91.70 -37.72
N ASP A 474 -169.06 -91.93 -38.79
CA ASP A 474 -169.90 -93.13 -39.12
C ASP A 474 -171.11 -93.29 -38.19
#